data_AF-A0A6F9A4P8-F1
#
_entry.id   AF-A0A6F9A4P8-F1
#
_cell.length_a   1.000
_cell.length_b   1.000
_cell.length_c   1.000
_cell.angle_alpha   90.00
_cell.angle_beta   90.00
_cell.angle_gamma   90.00
#
_symmetry.space_group_name_H-M   'P 1'
#
loop_
_entity.id
_entity.type
_entity.pdbx_description
1 polymer ?
#
loop_
_entity_poly.entity_id
_entity_poly.type
_entity_poly.pdbx_seq_one_letter_code
_entity_poly.pdbx_strand_id
1 'polypeptide(L)' 'MGSLQDPSALTARLQKTLISYHSMDENEWRVAKKSKDVMVWRKSSEEFHGYL' A
#
# COMPACT_ATOMS: atom_id res chain seq x y z
N MET A 1 24.94 9.11 -7.73
CA MET A 1 24.09 7.90 -7.80
C MET A 1 23.82 7.47 -6.38
N GLY A 2 22.57 7.56 -5.91
CA GLY A 2 22.24 7.32 -4.50
C GLY A 2 22.54 5.88 -4.11
N SER A 3 23.33 5.70 -3.04
CA SER A 3 23.47 4.39 -2.41
C SER A 3 22.09 3.94 -1.96
N LEU A 4 21.72 2.69 -2.26
CA LEU A 4 20.55 2.07 -1.65
C LEU A 4 20.72 2.16 -0.12
N GLN A 5 19.63 2.52 0.56
CA GLN A 5 19.60 2.50 2.02
C GLN A 5 19.96 1.10 2.52
N ASP A 6 20.47 1.02 3.74
CA ASP A 6 20.81 -0.26 4.36
C ASP A 6 19.67 -1.29 4.16
N PRO A 7 19.95 -2.50 3.63
CA PRO A 7 18.90 -3.46 3.29
C PRO A 7 18.01 -3.85 4.48
N SER A 8 18.56 -3.85 5.69
CA SER A 8 17.78 -4.17 6.90
C SER A 8 16.82 -3.05 7.24
N ALA A 9 17.26 -1.79 7.11
CA ALA A 9 16.41 -0.61 7.29
C ALA A 9 15.28 -0.56 6.24
N LEU A 10 15.58 -0.89 4.98
CA LEU A 10 14.58 -0.96 3.92
C LEU A 10 13.54 -2.06 4.19
N THR A 11 13.99 -3.24 4.63
CA THR A 11 13.11 -4.37 4.95
C THR A 11 12.17 -4.02 6.12
N ALA A 12 12.72 -3.44 7.18
CA ALA A 12 11.92 -3.02 8.33
C ALA A 12 10.88 -1.95 7.97
N ARG A 13 11.26 -0.98 7.13
CA ARG A 13 10.35 0.06 6.65
C ARG A 13 9.23 -0.54 5.79
N LEU A 14 9.57 -1.40 4.84
CA LEU A 14 8.58 -2.06 3.97
C LEU A 14 7.58 -2.89 4.79
N GLN A 15 8.07 -3.68 5.74
CA GLN A 15 7.22 -4.48 6.62
C GLN A 15 6.24 -3.60 7.41
N LYS A 16 6.73 -2.50 8.00
CA LYS A 16 5.89 -1.56 8.75
C LYS A 16 4.82 -0.92 7.85
N THR A 17 5.18 -0.53 6.63
CA THR A 17 4.25 0.04 5.66
C THR A 17 3.17 -0.96 5.26
N LEU A 18 3.52 -2.22 4.98
CA LEU A 18 2.54 -3.25 4.62
C LEU A 18 1.59 -3.59 5.77
N ILE A 19 2.09 -3.64 7.01
CA ILE A 19 1.25 -3.81 8.21
C ILE A 19 0.28 -2.64 8.31
N SER A 20 0.76 -1.40 8.13
CA SER A 20 -0.12 -0.21 8.14
C SER A 20 -1.20 -0.28 7.07
N TYR A 21 -0.89 -0.80 5.88
CA TYR A 21 -1.87 -0.97 4.80
C TYR A 21 -2.91 -2.04 5.11
N HIS A 22 -2.48 -3.13 5.76
CA HIS A 22 -3.37 -4.19 6.20
C HIS A 22 -4.29 -3.78 7.36
N SER A 23 -3.83 -2.88 8.22
CA SER A 23 -4.59 -2.36 9.37
C SER A 23 -5.50 -1.17 9.03
N MET A 24 -5.58 -0.73 7.77
CA MET A 24 -6.49 0.34 7.38
C MET A 24 -7.96 -0.10 7.48
N ASP A 25 -8.82 0.81 7.92
CA ASP A 25 -10.26 0.60 7.94
C ASP A 25 -10.82 0.38 6.53
N GLU A 26 -11.82 -0.50 6.41
CA GLU A 26 -12.50 -0.78 5.13
C GLU A 26 -13.10 0.49 4.48
N ASN A 27 -13.46 1.49 5.31
CA ASN A 27 -14.03 2.76 4.87
C ASN A 27 -13.03 3.65 4.09
N GLU A 28 -11.73 3.44 4.28
CA GLU A 28 -10.67 4.14 3.53
C GLU A 28 -10.50 3.59 2.11
N TRP A 29 -11.04 2.40 1.86
CA TRP A 29 -10.93 1.71 0.58
C TRP A 29 -12.18 1.92 -0.27
N ARG A 30 -11.98 2.10 -1.58
CA ARG A 30 -13.05 2.14 -2.58
C ARG A 30 -12.98 0.91 -3.46
N VAL A 31 -14.11 0.26 -3.72
CA VAL A 31 -14.15 -0.91 -4.62
C VAL A 31 -13.72 -0.49 -6.03
N ALA A 32 -12.70 -1.15 -6.57
CA ALA A 32 -12.20 -0.95 -7.93
C ALA A 32 -12.81 -1.98 -8.89
N LYS A 33 -12.84 -3.25 -8.47
CA LYS A 33 -13.42 -4.35 -9.25
C LYS A 33 -13.96 -5.41 -8.31
N LYS A 34 -15.14 -5.94 -8.61
CA LYS A 34 -15.73 -7.07 -7.87
C LYS A 34 -16.00 -8.21 -8.83
N SER A 35 -15.52 -9.39 -8.48
CA SER A 35 -15.77 -10.66 -9.16
C SER A 35 -16.31 -11.66 -8.15
N LYS A 36 -16.70 -12.86 -8.60
CA LYS A 36 -17.38 -13.84 -7.75
C LYS A 36 -16.56 -14.23 -6.50
N ASP A 37 -15.26 -14.40 -6.68
CA ASP A 37 -14.37 -14.93 -5.64
C ASP A 37 -13.32 -13.91 -5.16
N VAL A 38 -13.26 -12.73 -5.79
CA VAL A 38 -12.24 -11.71 -5.53
C VAL A 38 -12.84 -10.31 -5.57
N MET A 39 -12.48 -9.50 -4.58
CA MET A 39 -12.77 -8.07 -4.58
C MET A 39 -11.45 -7.29 -4.55
N VAL A 40 -11.27 -6.42 -5.54
CA VAL A 40 -10.12 -5.53 -5.64
C VAL A 40 -10.57 -4.14 -5.20
N TRP A 41 -9.81 -3.57 -4.27
CA TRP A 41 -10.06 -2.25 -3.72
C TRP A 41 -8.92 -1.31 -4.10
N ARG A 42 -9.20 -0.01 -4.11
CA ARG A 42 -8.24 1.05 -4.37
C ARG A 42 -8.38 2.18 -3.35
N LYS A 43 -7.26 2.80 -3.02
CA LYS A 43 -7.15 4.05 -2.27
C LYS A 43 -6.26 4.98 -3.08
N SER A 44 -6.50 6.29 -3.00
CA SER A 44 -5.61 7.29 -3.57
C SER A 44 -4.22 7.16 -2.94
N SER A 45 -3.19 6.96 -3.76
CA SER A 45 -1.83 6.81 -3.24
C SER A 45 -1.29 8.11 -2.68
N GLU A 46 -0.80 8.10 -1.43
CA GLU A 46 -0.09 9.25 -0.85
C GLU A 46 1.25 9.48 -1.53
N GLU A 47 1.93 8.41 -1.94
CA GLU A 47 3.24 8.44 -2.61
C GLU A 47 3.17 9.08 -4.02
N PHE A 48 2.00 9.01 -4.66
CA PHE A 48 1.79 9.55 -6.01
C PHE A 48 0.72 10.66 -6.06
N HIS A 49 0.42 11.30 -4.92
CA HIS A 49 -0.57 12.39 -4.84
C HIS A 49 -1.96 12.02 -5.41
N GLY A 50 -2.38 10.77 -5.24
CA GLY A 50 -3.64 10.25 -5.73
C GLY A 50 -3.69 9.95 -7.23
N TYR A 51 -2.60 10.17 -7.96
CA TYR A 51 -2.47 9.74 -9.34
C TYR A 51 -2.00 8.30 -9.37
N LEU A 52 -2.96 7.37 -9.43
CA LEU A 52 -2.88 5.99 -9.98
C LEU A 52 -4.24 5.29 -9.78
#